data_AF-A0A7L3XCA8-F1
#
_entry.id   AF-A0A7L3XCA8-F1
#
_cell.length_a   1.000
_cell.length_b   1.000
_cell.length_c   1.000
_cell.angle_alpha   90.00
_cell.angle_beta   90.00
_cell.angle_gamma   90.00
#
_symmetry.space_group_name_H-M   'P 1'
#
loop_
_entity.id
_entity.type
_entity.pdbx_description
1 polymer ?
#
loop_
_entity_poly.entity_id
_entity_poly.type
_entity_poly.pdbx_seq_one_letter_code
_entity_poly.pdbx_strand_id
1 'polypeptide(L)'
;MAHLLGHPGCMESLRADLRDLQAAIADVSSRAGAVRFPSWKFPDKVSCDLDLAALLEQYGYTENDPEFTQHSHVVLLELVIDRRLLLLLQSFTGYAENLLSDRAVPPARAVGPCMSAGLTARRYWCSMLKLGTFYQQLLAEKKACRKEIPTLQSTSQAGKPEKERLKHRSPDVLELRTSTEVAQSTSLRPSLSVCAPDSGASGSSLRRAACSVAESSRSIPTQTTGSSLGPCDTCASAQASLREVGKAITSICQSQNIPSALSKFQEMVEESTGRRTLSATDMSYWASEQSKDLSRISKHLQMLLQQVNPLKSELEESEKQKDKLQKQVEDFSRLLQAEKETQVQQRKEAEQNLEVKNKEYLEAVARLERDKDDLRRGTMLLAQRCCISPEVTKTTLLEEMRTTMVARSQVLELEEKVQLLTSQRESLGQELSTTTTQLEKEKAKVESMLRHQESLQAKQRALLQQLDSLDQEREELQASLGEAEEDKARLAEQLEESREQTGQQLRAQQANVSKLEEQARELKERERLLVFFPELHVPIETQFESTGSLTKDMEKQLQANSIRISVLEQENARLRSALAKVKAAAEQGVLK
;
A
#
# COMPACT_ATOMS: atom_id res chain seq x y z
N MET A 1 4.90 -27.53 12.09
CA MET A 1 4.48 -26.66 13.23
C MET A 1 3.08 -26.96 13.77
N ALA A 2 2.15 -27.54 13.00
CA ALA A 2 0.74 -27.69 13.42
C ALA A 2 0.49 -28.39 14.78
N HIS A 3 1.36 -29.34 15.18
CA HIS A 3 1.16 -30.18 16.38
C HIS A 3 1.19 -29.45 17.76
N LEU A 4 1.38 -28.12 17.78
CA LEU A 4 1.36 -27.31 19.01
C LEU A 4 0.08 -26.47 19.17
N LEU A 5 -0.75 -26.36 18.13
CA LEU A 5 -2.02 -25.66 18.18
C LEU A 5 -2.99 -26.42 19.09
N GLY A 6 -3.58 -25.71 20.06
CA GLY A 6 -4.45 -26.30 21.08
C GLY A 6 -3.74 -27.07 22.22
N HIS A 7 -2.40 -27.09 22.28
CA HIS A 7 -1.69 -27.75 23.38
C HIS A 7 -1.96 -27.05 24.74
N PRO A 8 -2.38 -27.76 25.81
CA PRO A 8 -2.90 -27.16 27.04
C PRO A 8 -1.90 -26.22 27.72
N GLY A 9 -0.67 -26.67 27.96
CA GLY A 9 0.36 -25.84 28.61
C GLY A 9 0.75 -24.58 27.81
N CYS A 10 0.54 -24.58 26.49
CA CYS A 10 0.73 -23.37 25.67
C CYS A 10 -0.42 -22.37 25.88
N MET A 11 -1.66 -22.87 25.97
CA MET A 11 -2.83 -22.04 26.29
C MET A 11 -2.77 -21.50 27.72
N GLU A 12 -2.29 -22.27 28.69
CA GLU A 12 -2.06 -21.80 30.06
C GLU A 12 -1.03 -20.68 30.12
N SER A 13 0.09 -20.81 29.38
CA SER A 13 1.07 -19.71 29.23
C SER A 13 0.42 -18.45 28.66
N LEU A 14 -0.31 -18.56 27.54
CA LEU A 14 -0.98 -17.41 26.92
C LEU A 14 -2.01 -16.75 27.87
N ARG A 15 -2.70 -17.54 28.70
CA ARG A 15 -3.65 -17.05 29.72
C ARG A 15 -2.93 -16.37 30.89
N ALA A 16 -1.70 -16.74 31.21
CA ALA A 16 -0.85 -16.03 32.16
C ALA A 16 -0.31 -14.72 31.55
N ASP A 17 0.29 -14.80 30.36
CA ASP A 17 0.79 -13.64 29.59
C ASP A 17 -0.26 -12.54 29.47
N LEU A 18 -1.52 -12.91 29.17
CA LEU A 18 -2.64 -11.97 29.08
C LEU A 18 -2.97 -11.25 30.40
N ARG A 19 -2.85 -11.94 31.55
CA ARG A 19 -3.09 -11.33 32.87
C ARG A 19 -1.97 -10.36 33.24
N ASP A 20 -0.72 -10.75 32.99
CA ASP A 20 0.45 -9.91 33.26
C ASP A 20 0.48 -8.67 32.36
N LEU A 21 0.11 -8.82 31.09
CA LEU A 21 -0.11 -7.69 30.17
C LEU A 21 -1.22 -6.77 30.66
N GLN A 22 -2.35 -7.31 31.15
CA GLN A 22 -3.44 -6.49 31.70
C GLN A 22 -3.02 -5.73 32.96
N ALA A 23 -2.21 -6.33 33.84
CA ALA A 23 -1.65 -5.66 35.01
C ALA A 23 -0.70 -4.51 34.61
N ALA A 24 0.17 -4.73 33.62
CA ALA A 24 1.04 -3.68 33.08
C ALA A 24 0.25 -2.54 32.42
N ILE A 25 -0.79 -2.87 31.64
CA ILE A 25 -1.70 -1.89 31.03
C ILE A 25 -2.41 -1.06 32.12
N ALA A 26 -2.80 -1.67 33.24
CA ALA A 26 -3.45 -0.98 34.35
C ALA A 26 -2.51 0.02 35.05
N ASP A 27 -1.25 -0.35 35.36
CA ASP A 27 -0.28 0.57 35.94
C ASP A 27 -0.01 1.78 35.01
N VAL A 28 0.27 1.54 33.73
CA VAL A 28 0.52 2.61 32.77
C VAL A 28 -0.72 3.50 32.61
N SER A 29 -1.92 2.92 32.54
CA SER A 29 -3.18 3.69 32.44
C SER A 29 -3.48 4.51 33.69
N SER A 30 -3.06 4.07 34.88
CA SER A 30 -3.19 4.86 36.12
C SER A 30 -2.33 6.13 36.11
N ARG A 31 -1.21 6.12 35.35
CA ARG A 31 -0.26 7.23 35.23
C ARG A 31 -0.52 8.12 34.02
N ALA A 32 -0.99 7.55 32.92
CA ALA A 32 -1.20 8.24 31.63
C ALA A 32 -2.66 8.68 31.38
N GLY A 33 -3.61 8.13 32.15
CA GLY A 33 -5.03 8.11 31.80
C GLY A 33 -5.37 6.93 30.88
N ALA A 34 -6.63 6.49 30.91
CA ALA A 34 -7.11 5.39 30.07
C ALA A 34 -7.07 5.77 28.58
N VAL A 35 -6.34 5.00 27.78
CA VAL A 35 -6.13 5.28 26.35
C VAL A 35 -7.14 4.50 25.50
N ARG A 36 -8.01 5.25 24.81
CA ARG A 36 -9.17 4.73 24.08
C ARG A 36 -8.89 4.56 22.59
N PHE A 37 -8.73 3.31 22.16
CA PHE A 37 -8.72 2.89 20.76
C PHE A 37 -9.61 1.67 20.57
N PRO A 38 -10.19 1.45 19.37
CA PRO A 38 -10.88 0.22 19.02
C PRO A 38 -9.96 -1.01 19.19
N SER A 39 -10.54 -2.14 19.60
CA SER A 39 -9.84 -3.41 19.61
C SER A 39 -9.62 -3.91 18.19
N TRP A 40 -8.43 -4.45 17.95
CA TRP A 40 -8.07 -5.11 16.69
C TRP A 40 -8.75 -6.48 16.56
N LYS A 41 -8.97 -7.19 17.68
CA LYS A 41 -9.75 -8.44 17.68
C LYS A 41 -11.26 -8.19 17.64
N PHE A 42 -11.75 -7.11 18.26
CA PHE A 42 -13.16 -6.75 18.32
C PHE A 42 -13.39 -5.26 17.92
N PRO A 43 -13.38 -4.92 16.62
CA PRO A 43 -13.47 -3.53 16.16
C PRO A 43 -14.63 -2.70 16.70
N ASP A 44 -15.76 -3.34 17.01
CA ASP A 44 -16.95 -2.71 17.59
C ASP A 44 -16.81 -2.34 19.08
N LYS A 45 -15.69 -2.70 19.72
CA LYS A 45 -15.42 -2.48 21.15
C LYS A 45 -14.12 -1.70 21.35
N VAL A 46 -14.06 -0.86 22.38
CA VAL A 46 -12.83 -0.17 22.78
C VAL A 46 -11.93 -1.15 23.53
N SER A 47 -10.65 -1.27 23.15
CA SER A 47 -9.74 -2.28 23.73
C SER A 47 -9.59 -2.12 25.25
N CYS A 48 -9.48 -0.89 25.77
CA CYS A 48 -9.38 -0.65 27.22
C CYS A 48 -10.64 -1.08 28.00
N ASP A 49 -11.80 -1.14 27.35
CA ASP A 49 -13.10 -1.43 27.97
C ASP A 49 -13.50 -2.93 27.78
N LEU A 50 -12.63 -3.76 27.18
CA LEU A 50 -12.81 -5.21 27.08
C LEU A 50 -12.60 -5.90 28.43
N ASP A 51 -13.63 -6.60 28.92
CA ASP A 51 -13.53 -7.52 30.05
C ASP A 51 -12.65 -8.74 29.69
N LEU A 52 -11.44 -8.77 30.25
CA LEU A 52 -10.50 -9.87 30.05
C LEU A 52 -10.82 -11.08 30.95
N ALA A 53 -11.51 -10.90 32.08
CA ALA A 53 -11.87 -12.01 32.95
C ALA A 53 -12.90 -12.91 32.24
N ALA A 54 -14.00 -12.32 31.74
CA ALA A 54 -15.00 -13.03 30.97
C ALA A 54 -14.43 -13.69 29.69
N LEU A 55 -13.53 -13.00 28.96
CA LEU A 55 -12.87 -13.58 27.79
C LEU A 55 -11.94 -14.76 28.15
N LEU A 56 -11.21 -14.68 29.28
CA LEU A 56 -10.39 -15.79 29.76
C LEU A 56 -11.25 -16.94 30.32
N GLU A 57 -12.43 -16.69 30.87
CA GLU A 57 -13.36 -17.77 31.23
C GLU A 57 -13.95 -18.44 29.99
N GLN A 58 -14.24 -17.67 28.94
CA GLN A 58 -14.81 -18.17 27.68
C GLN A 58 -13.82 -19.01 26.84
N TYR A 59 -12.56 -18.59 26.67
CA TYR A 59 -11.62 -19.22 25.73
C TYR A 59 -10.60 -20.14 26.44
N GLY A 60 -11.05 -21.34 26.82
CA GLY A 60 -10.30 -22.36 27.56
C GLY A 60 -9.83 -23.58 26.74
N TYR A 61 -9.03 -24.44 27.37
CA TYR A 61 -8.71 -25.79 26.87
C TYR A 61 -9.86 -26.75 27.19
N THR A 62 -10.25 -27.61 26.24
CA THR A 62 -11.39 -28.53 26.41
C THR A 62 -11.07 -29.90 25.81
N GLU A 63 -10.91 -30.93 26.64
CA GLU A 63 -10.45 -32.27 26.21
C GLU A 63 -11.31 -32.91 25.11
N ASN A 64 -12.61 -32.64 25.12
CA ASN A 64 -13.60 -33.25 24.21
C ASN A 64 -13.81 -32.47 22.90
N ASP A 65 -13.19 -31.31 22.71
CA ASP A 65 -13.35 -30.48 21.51
C ASP A 65 -12.00 -29.90 21.04
N PRO A 66 -11.34 -30.54 20.05
CA PRO A 66 -10.07 -30.06 19.52
C PRO A 66 -10.24 -28.83 18.62
N GLU A 67 -11.39 -28.63 17.98
CA GLU A 67 -11.64 -27.49 17.08
C GLU A 67 -11.85 -26.21 17.88
N PHE A 68 -12.70 -26.25 18.91
CA PHE A 68 -12.87 -25.16 19.89
C PHE A 68 -11.57 -24.87 20.65
N THR A 69 -10.79 -25.90 20.98
CA THR A 69 -9.50 -25.73 21.66
C THR A 69 -8.45 -25.07 20.76
N GLN A 70 -8.38 -25.43 19.48
CA GLN A 70 -7.53 -24.74 18.50
C GLN A 70 -8.01 -23.30 18.25
N HIS A 71 -9.32 -23.09 18.10
CA HIS A 71 -9.92 -21.75 17.97
C HIS A 71 -9.58 -20.86 19.19
N SER A 72 -9.76 -21.38 20.41
CA SER A 72 -9.41 -20.69 21.65
C SER A 72 -7.92 -20.36 21.74
N HIS A 73 -7.04 -21.25 21.30
CA HIS A 73 -5.60 -20.98 21.22
C HIS A 73 -5.28 -19.81 20.26
N VAL A 74 -5.94 -19.75 19.09
CA VAL A 74 -5.80 -18.63 18.14
C VAL A 74 -6.36 -17.33 18.72
N VAL A 75 -7.55 -17.36 19.33
CA VAL A 75 -8.16 -16.17 19.96
C VAL A 75 -7.28 -15.64 21.11
N LEU A 76 -6.65 -16.50 21.90
CA LEU A 76 -5.70 -16.09 22.94
C LEU A 76 -4.46 -15.41 22.33
N LEU A 77 -3.90 -15.92 21.22
CA LEU A 77 -2.79 -15.28 20.50
C LEU A 77 -3.20 -13.90 19.93
N GLU A 78 -4.38 -13.79 19.33
CA GLU A 78 -4.90 -12.52 18.81
C GLU A 78 -5.18 -11.50 19.93
N LEU A 79 -5.64 -11.95 21.11
CA LEU A 79 -5.78 -11.10 22.29
C LEU A 79 -4.42 -10.67 22.85
N VAL A 80 -3.38 -11.53 22.80
CA VAL A 80 -2.01 -11.11 23.15
C VAL A 80 -1.54 -10.01 22.19
N ILE A 81 -1.83 -10.11 20.90
CA ILE A 81 -1.54 -9.05 19.93
C ILE A 81 -2.31 -7.76 20.25
N ASP A 82 -3.62 -7.83 20.49
CA ASP A 82 -4.47 -6.68 20.84
C ASP A 82 -3.93 -5.93 22.08
N ARG A 83 -3.69 -6.66 23.17
CA ARG A 83 -3.21 -6.10 24.44
C ARG A 83 -1.76 -5.61 24.34
N ARG A 84 -0.83 -6.44 23.84
CA ARG A 84 0.62 -6.17 23.87
C ARG A 84 1.07 -5.22 22.76
N LEU A 85 0.62 -5.44 21.52
CA LEU A 85 1.14 -4.76 20.34
C LEU A 85 0.40 -3.45 20.04
N LEU A 86 -0.83 -3.31 20.53
CA LEU A 86 -1.65 -2.12 20.33
C LEU A 86 -1.87 -1.37 21.64
N LEU A 87 -2.68 -1.90 22.56
CA LEU A 87 -3.10 -1.13 23.75
C LEU A 87 -1.91 -0.71 24.65
N LEU A 88 -0.98 -1.62 24.96
CA LEU A 88 0.18 -1.32 25.82
C LEU A 88 1.17 -0.35 25.17
N LEU A 89 1.46 -0.50 23.87
CA LEU A 89 2.35 0.42 23.16
C LEU A 89 1.69 1.81 22.97
N GLN A 90 0.37 1.87 22.82
CA GLN A 90 -0.40 3.11 22.76
C GLN A 90 -0.49 3.80 24.13
N SER A 91 -0.62 3.05 25.24
CA SER A 91 -0.61 3.63 26.59
C SER A 91 0.77 4.17 26.98
N PHE A 92 1.86 3.46 26.68
CA PHE A 92 3.22 4.01 26.82
C PHE A 92 3.48 5.21 25.90
N THR A 93 2.94 5.21 24.67
CA THR A 93 3.02 6.37 23.77
C THR A 93 2.31 7.59 24.41
N GLY A 94 1.11 7.40 24.96
CA GLY A 94 0.39 8.44 25.67
C GLY A 94 1.13 8.94 26.92
N TYR A 95 1.75 8.03 27.68
CA TYR A 95 2.61 8.38 28.82
C TYR A 95 3.81 9.24 28.40
N ALA A 96 4.54 8.85 27.36
CA ALA A 96 5.67 9.63 26.84
C ALA A 96 5.24 10.99 26.28
N GLU A 97 4.10 11.05 25.56
CA GLU A 97 3.51 12.32 25.11
C GLU A 97 3.14 13.25 26.28
N ASN A 98 2.62 12.69 27.38
CA ASN A 98 2.26 13.44 28.59
C ASN A 98 3.49 13.84 29.44
N LEU A 99 4.63 13.14 29.34
CA LEU A 99 5.90 13.56 29.96
C LEU A 99 6.63 14.64 29.15
N LEU A 100 6.45 14.66 27.83
CA LEU A 100 7.02 15.66 26.91
C LEU A 100 6.18 16.95 26.82
N SER A 101 4.94 16.91 27.31
CA SER A 101 4.03 18.06 27.35
C SER A 101 3.84 18.48 28.81
N ASP A 102 4.16 19.73 29.15
CA ASP A 102 4.19 20.22 30.54
C ASP A 102 2.78 20.44 31.16
N ARG A 103 1.95 19.38 31.16
CA ARG A 103 0.56 19.36 31.59
C ARG A 103 0.36 18.33 32.70
N ALA A 104 0.12 18.83 33.91
CA ALA A 104 -0.16 18.00 35.09
C ALA A 104 -1.49 17.21 35.04
N VAL A 105 -2.30 17.35 33.99
CA VAL A 105 -3.60 16.64 33.83
C VAL A 105 -3.74 16.11 32.39
N PRO A 106 -3.87 14.79 32.19
CA PRO A 106 -4.20 14.22 30.88
C PRO A 106 -5.59 14.68 30.40
N PRO A 107 -5.75 15.19 29.17
CA PRO A 107 -7.06 15.48 28.61
C PRO A 107 -7.82 14.18 28.34
N ALA A 108 -9.14 14.18 28.53
CA ALA A 108 -10.00 13.07 28.14
C ALA A 108 -9.92 12.86 26.62
N ARG A 109 -9.13 11.87 26.17
CA ARG A 109 -8.96 11.55 24.76
C ARG A 109 -10.23 10.89 24.23
N ALA A 110 -10.78 11.43 23.14
CA ALA A 110 -11.80 10.76 22.34
C ALA A 110 -11.25 9.44 21.77
N VAL A 111 -12.14 8.52 21.37
CA VAL A 111 -11.72 7.25 20.75
C VAL A 111 -10.92 7.55 19.48
N GLY A 112 -9.66 7.12 19.44
CA GLY A 112 -8.80 7.31 18.28
C GLY A 112 -9.17 6.38 17.12
N PRO A 113 -8.73 6.69 15.88
CA PRO A 113 -8.94 5.80 14.73
C PRO A 113 -8.22 4.46 14.94
N CYS A 114 -8.68 3.41 14.27
CA CYS A 114 -7.97 2.11 14.24
C CYS A 114 -6.53 2.29 13.72
N MET A 115 -5.55 1.89 14.52
CA MET A 115 -4.13 2.01 14.19
C MET A 115 -3.56 0.63 13.83
N SER A 116 -2.79 0.54 12.74
CA SER A 116 -2.08 -0.71 12.41
C SER A 116 -0.95 -0.99 13.41
N ALA A 117 -0.57 -2.26 13.53
CA ALA A 117 0.53 -2.71 14.40
C ALA A 117 1.84 -1.97 14.09
N GLY A 118 2.24 -1.91 12.81
CA GLY A 118 3.46 -1.23 12.38
C GLY A 118 3.45 0.28 12.65
N LEU A 119 2.30 0.95 12.45
CA LEU A 119 2.17 2.38 12.73
C LEU A 119 2.20 2.67 14.25
N THR A 120 1.61 1.78 15.06
CA THR A 120 1.67 1.86 16.53
C THR A 120 3.11 1.69 17.03
N ALA A 121 3.80 0.64 16.60
CA ALA A 121 5.20 0.40 16.97
C ALA A 121 6.12 1.56 16.55
N ARG A 122 5.94 2.10 15.34
CA ARG A 122 6.67 3.28 14.86
C ARG A 122 6.39 4.52 15.71
N ARG A 123 5.13 4.80 16.07
CA ARG A 123 4.75 5.96 16.90
C ARG A 123 5.34 5.86 18.31
N TYR A 124 5.29 4.67 18.91
CA TYR A 124 5.93 4.40 20.19
C TYR A 124 7.45 4.66 20.13
N TRP A 125 8.15 4.07 19.15
CA TRP A 125 9.60 4.26 19.01
C TRP A 125 9.98 5.74 18.80
N CYS A 126 9.26 6.46 17.93
CA CYS A 126 9.47 7.90 17.75
C CYS A 126 9.19 8.73 19.03
N SER A 127 8.29 8.29 19.90
CA SER A 127 7.99 8.97 21.17
C SER A 127 9.04 8.65 22.25
N MET A 128 9.53 7.41 22.29
CA MET A 128 10.64 7.01 23.16
C MET A 128 11.95 7.70 22.79
N LEU A 129 12.25 7.88 21.50
CA LEU A 129 13.40 8.66 21.04
C LEU A 129 13.31 10.12 21.51
N LYS A 130 12.14 10.76 21.38
CA LYS A 130 11.91 12.13 21.87
C LYS A 130 12.09 12.24 23.39
N LEU A 131 11.56 11.28 24.15
CA LEU A 131 11.73 11.22 25.60
C LEU A 131 13.21 11.02 25.99
N GLY A 132 13.95 10.21 25.23
CA GLY A 132 15.40 10.05 25.35
C GLY A 132 16.17 11.36 25.11
N THR A 133 15.87 12.09 24.02
CA THR A 133 16.50 13.39 23.74
C THR A 133 16.15 14.44 24.80
N PHE A 134 14.91 14.47 25.29
CA PHE A 134 14.48 15.36 26.36
C PHE A 134 15.22 15.07 27.68
N TYR A 135 15.36 13.79 28.05
CA TYR A 135 16.15 13.39 29.22
C TYR A 135 17.65 13.74 29.08
N GLN A 136 18.23 13.59 27.89
CA GLN A 136 19.61 14.03 27.62
C GLN A 136 19.78 15.55 27.73
N GLN A 137 18.83 16.34 27.22
CA GLN A 137 18.80 17.79 27.37
C GLN A 137 18.71 18.18 28.85
N LEU A 138 17.79 17.60 29.61
CA LEU A 138 17.57 17.88 31.03
C LEU A 138 18.80 17.49 31.88
N LEU A 139 19.53 16.43 31.49
CA LEU A 139 20.85 16.10 32.04
C LEU A 139 21.96 17.10 31.65
N ALA A 140 21.91 17.69 30.46
CA ALA A 140 22.86 18.70 30.01
C ALA A 140 22.63 20.04 30.73
N GLU A 141 21.38 20.48 30.85
CA GLU A 141 20.95 21.65 31.63
C GLU A 141 21.35 21.50 33.11
N LYS A 142 21.09 20.34 33.71
CA LYS A 142 21.54 20.03 35.09
C LYS A 142 23.07 20.05 35.25
N LYS A 143 23.83 19.75 34.18
CA LYS A 143 25.30 19.89 34.17
C LYS A 143 25.73 21.36 33.93
N ALA A 144 24.96 22.15 33.20
CA ALA A 144 25.22 23.57 32.96
C ALA A 144 24.97 24.42 34.22
N CYS A 145 23.80 24.28 34.87
CA CYS A 145 23.53 24.94 36.16
C CYS A 145 24.56 24.56 37.26
N ARG A 146 25.14 23.35 37.19
CA ARG A 146 26.22 22.91 38.08
C ARG A 146 27.62 23.45 37.70
N LYS A 147 27.76 24.09 36.54
CA LYS A 147 28.97 24.80 36.10
C LYS A 147 28.89 26.32 36.29
N GLU A 148 27.70 26.90 36.36
CA GLU A 148 27.51 28.35 36.61
C GLU A 148 27.68 28.75 38.09
N ILE A 149 27.78 27.78 39.01
CA ILE A 149 28.04 28.05 40.44
C ILE A 149 29.38 27.44 40.89
N PRO A 150 30.52 28.14 40.71
CA PRO A 150 31.70 27.86 41.52
C PRO A 150 32.57 29.09 41.88
N THR A 151 32.00 30.20 42.39
CA THR A 151 32.83 31.22 43.10
C THR A 151 32.10 32.02 44.18
N LEU A 152 31.86 31.39 45.33
CA LEU A 152 32.09 32.05 46.62
C LEU A 152 32.67 31.00 47.58
N GLN A 153 33.84 31.27 48.17
CA GLN A 153 34.54 30.27 48.98
C GLN A 153 33.94 30.14 50.39
N SER A 154 34.24 29.00 51.01
CA SER A 154 33.75 28.57 52.31
C SER A 154 34.09 29.52 53.45
N THR A 155 33.20 29.58 54.44
CA THR A 155 33.61 29.56 55.84
C THR A 155 32.73 28.58 56.59
N SER A 156 33.34 27.63 57.28
CA SER A 156 32.64 26.69 58.16
C SER A 156 32.81 27.13 59.61
N GLN A 157 31.71 27.44 60.29
CA GLN A 157 31.60 27.30 61.73
C GLN A 157 30.21 26.77 62.11
N ALA A 158 30.16 26.00 63.19
CA ALA A 158 28.94 25.35 63.64
C ALA A 158 28.10 26.27 64.54
N GLY A 159 26.80 26.35 64.27
CA GLY A 159 25.84 27.08 65.09
C GLY A 159 24.45 26.48 64.97
N LYS A 160 23.89 26.03 66.09
CA LYS A 160 22.48 25.63 66.28
C LYS A 160 22.03 26.19 67.65
N PRO A 161 20.72 26.39 67.90
CA PRO A 161 19.59 26.52 66.95
C PRO A 161 18.76 27.81 67.21
N GLU A 162 17.83 28.15 66.32
CA GLU A 162 16.40 28.47 66.56
C GLU A 162 15.77 29.08 65.26
N LYS A 163 14.47 29.32 65.04
CA LYS A 163 13.17 28.67 65.40
C LYS A 163 12.02 29.67 65.16
N GLU A 164 11.69 29.97 63.90
CA GLU A 164 10.40 30.58 63.51
C GLU A 164 9.85 29.81 62.29
N ARG A 165 8.75 29.07 62.36
CA ARG A 165 7.33 29.46 62.54
C ARG A 165 6.73 30.32 61.41
N LEU A 166 6.16 29.58 60.45
CA LEU A 166 4.82 29.80 59.87
C LEU A 166 4.44 31.19 59.33
N LYS A 167 4.08 31.21 58.05
CA LYS A 167 2.72 31.63 57.65
C LYS A 167 2.29 31.03 56.31
N HIS A 168 1.12 30.38 56.31
CA HIS A 168 0.28 30.34 55.12
C HIS A 168 -0.15 31.78 54.79
N ARG A 169 -0.22 32.15 53.50
CA ARG A 169 -1.23 33.12 53.06
C ARG A 169 -1.63 32.95 51.59
N SER A 170 -2.88 32.56 51.43
CA SER A 170 -3.76 32.88 50.30
C SER A 170 -5.19 32.98 50.86
N PRO A 171 -6.14 33.63 50.17
CA PRO A 171 -6.04 34.77 49.25
C PRO A 171 -6.66 36.05 49.90
N ASP A 172 -6.82 37.14 49.13
CA ASP A 172 -7.89 38.17 49.23
C ASP A 172 -7.79 39.09 47.97
N VAL A 173 -8.80 39.62 47.25
CA VAL A 173 -10.23 40.01 47.52
C VAL A 173 -10.29 41.39 48.21
N LEU A 174 -11.05 42.43 47.79
CA LEU A 174 -11.90 42.82 46.64
C LEU A 174 -11.64 44.36 46.39
N GLU A 175 -12.27 45.19 45.55
CA GLU A 175 -13.62 45.37 44.96
C GLU A 175 -13.48 45.92 43.51
N LEU A 176 -14.28 45.58 42.50
CA LEU A 176 -15.75 45.73 42.31
C LEU A 176 -16.22 47.17 41.97
N ARG A 177 -16.46 47.41 40.67
CA ARG A 177 -17.65 48.14 40.21
C ARG A 177 -18.31 47.40 39.05
N THR A 178 -19.63 47.44 39.04
CA THR A 178 -20.52 46.76 38.10
C THR A 178 -20.90 47.64 36.91
N SER A 179 -21.27 46.98 35.81
CA SER A 179 -22.43 47.35 34.98
C SER A 179 -22.92 46.11 34.23
N THR A 180 -24.18 46.10 33.80
CA THR A 180 -24.89 44.91 33.32
C THR A 180 -25.68 45.22 32.05
N GLU A 181 -25.60 44.35 31.04
CA GLU A 181 -26.64 43.98 30.05
C GLU A 181 -26.00 42.92 29.10
N VAL A 182 -26.52 41.73 28.79
CA VAL A 182 -27.87 41.16 28.53
C VAL A 182 -28.22 41.12 27.03
N ALA A 183 -28.51 39.90 26.54
CA ALA A 183 -29.16 39.57 25.25
C ALA A 183 -28.34 39.86 23.95
N GLN A 184 -28.55 39.20 22.79
CA GLN A 184 -29.25 37.94 22.48
C GLN A 184 -28.73 37.31 21.15
N SER A 185 -29.31 36.17 20.76
CA SER A 185 -28.97 35.31 19.61
C SER A 185 -29.23 35.89 18.20
N THR A 186 -28.79 35.13 17.17
CA THR A 186 -29.31 35.11 15.76
C THR A 186 -29.07 36.36 14.87
N SER A 187 -29.12 36.34 13.53
CA SER A 187 -28.88 35.32 12.46
C SER A 187 -28.94 36.01 11.06
N LEU A 188 -28.80 35.22 9.98
CA LEU A 188 -29.24 35.47 8.58
C LEU A 188 -28.47 36.44 7.62
N ARG A 189 -28.33 35.95 6.37
CA ARG A 189 -28.23 36.67 5.07
C ARG A 189 -29.64 37.15 4.64
N PRO A 190 -29.87 38.15 3.74
CA PRO A 190 -29.36 38.27 2.34
C PRO A 190 -28.72 39.67 2.05
N SER A 191 -28.72 40.40 0.92
CA SER A 191 -29.53 40.46 -0.33
C SER A 191 -28.79 41.08 -1.54
N LEU A 192 -29.42 41.00 -2.72
CA LEU A 192 -29.09 41.72 -3.98
C LEU A 192 -29.46 43.22 -3.90
N SER A 193 -28.76 44.09 -4.66
CA SER A 193 -29.33 44.72 -5.89
C SER A 193 -28.41 45.74 -6.61
N VAL A 194 -28.23 45.54 -7.93
CA VAL A 194 -28.28 46.54 -9.04
C VAL A 194 -27.66 47.95 -8.86
N CYS A 195 -26.60 48.28 -9.64
CA CYS A 195 -26.67 49.17 -10.83
C CYS A 195 -25.32 49.27 -11.61
N ALA A 196 -25.33 49.93 -12.78
CA ALA A 196 -24.20 50.22 -13.68
C ALA A 196 -24.23 51.74 -14.06
N PRO A 197 -23.47 52.32 -15.04
CA PRO A 197 -22.53 51.80 -16.06
C PRO A 197 -21.06 52.27 -15.75
N ASP A 198 -20.08 52.62 -16.62
CA ASP A 198 -19.87 52.81 -18.09
C ASP A 198 -18.32 52.89 -18.34
N SER A 199 -17.67 52.97 -19.52
CA SER A 199 -18.06 52.87 -20.95
C SER A 199 -16.82 52.59 -21.85
N GLY A 200 -17.06 52.20 -23.12
CA GLY A 200 -16.13 52.33 -24.26
C GLY A 200 -14.96 51.32 -24.38
N ALA A 201 -14.45 50.99 -25.59
CA ALA A 201 -14.96 51.20 -26.95
C ALA A 201 -14.31 50.25 -27.99
N SER A 202 -15.07 49.86 -29.03
CA SER A 202 -14.72 49.31 -30.38
C SER A 202 -13.55 48.31 -30.62
N GLY A 203 -13.70 47.31 -31.50
CA GLY A 203 -14.94 46.85 -32.16
C GLY A 203 -14.79 46.03 -33.46
N SER A 204 -15.82 45.21 -33.71
CA SER A 204 -16.23 44.64 -35.02
C SER A 204 -15.34 43.54 -35.65
N SER A 205 -15.86 42.67 -36.54
CA SER A 205 -17.18 42.71 -37.20
C SER A 205 -17.83 41.33 -37.40
N LEU A 206 -19.16 41.29 -37.32
CA LEU A 206 -19.99 40.19 -37.80
C LEU A 206 -21.39 40.74 -38.12
N ARG A 207 -21.80 40.70 -39.40
CA ARG A 207 -23.11 41.23 -39.83
C ARG A 207 -24.22 40.20 -39.57
N ARG A 208 -25.34 40.65 -39.00
CA ARG A 208 -26.63 39.93 -39.03
C ARG A 208 -27.62 40.77 -39.85
N ALA A 209 -28.25 40.18 -40.85
CA ALA A 209 -29.24 40.84 -41.68
C ALA A 209 -30.57 41.04 -40.92
N ALA A 210 -31.32 42.08 -41.29
CA ALA A 210 -32.65 42.34 -40.75
C ALA A 210 -33.72 41.44 -41.39
N CYS A 211 -34.80 41.17 -40.65
CA CYS A 211 -35.99 40.57 -41.21
C CYS A 211 -36.74 41.60 -42.07
N SER A 212 -36.96 41.31 -43.34
CA SER A 212 -37.94 42.01 -44.19
C SER A 212 -39.10 41.08 -44.50
N VAL A 213 -40.34 41.59 -44.40
CA VAL A 213 -41.52 40.89 -44.90
C VAL A 213 -41.44 40.89 -46.43
N ALA A 214 -41.40 39.69 -47.03
CA ALA A 214 -41.48 39.48 -48.47
C ALA A 214 -42.75 38.70 -48.80
N GLU A 215 -43.34 38.99 -49.95
CA GLU A 215 -44.72 38.62 -50.27
C GLU A 215 -44.91 37.14 -50.63
N SER A 216 -46.17 36.69 -50.59
CA SER A 216 -46.55 35.33 -50.96
C SER A 216 -46.47 35.13 -52.48
N SER A 217 -45.28 34.81 -52.97
CA SER A 217 -45.03 34.35 -54.33
C SER A 217 -45.75 33.02 -54.59
N ARG A 218 -46.99 33.11 -55.08
CA ARG A 218 -47.80 31.95 -55.48
C ARG A 218 -47.07 31.17 -56.58
N SER A 219 -46.70 29.93 -56.28
CA SER A 219 -46.13 29.00 -57.25
C SER A 219 -47.19 28.55 -58.26
N ILE A 220 -47.26 29.23 -59.40
CA ILE A 220 -48.09 28.83 -60.55
C ILE A 220 -47.50 27.52 -61.11
N PRO A 221 -48.26 26.40 -61.20
CA PRO A 221 -47.76 25.17 -61.78
C PRO A 221 -47.81 25.25 -63.32
N THR A 222 -46.72 25.71 -63.94
CA THR A 222 -46.53 25.54 -65.39
C THR A 222 -46.24 24.07 -65.68
N GLN A 223 -47.25 23.33 -66.11
CA GLN A 223 -47.08 21.97 -66.61
C GLN A 223 -46.36 21.99 -67.97
N THR A 224 -45.04 21.90 -67.95
CA THR A 224 -44.23 21.65 -69.15
C THR A 224 -43.98 20.15 -69.28
N THR A 225 -44.75 19.49 -70.14
CA THR A 225 -44.73 18.02 -70.31
C THR A 225 -43.45 17.55 -71.01
N GLY A 226 -42.34 17.41 -70.27
CA GLY A 226 -41.07 16.95 -70.85
C GLY A 226 -39.80 17.07 -69.99
N SER A 227 -39.88 17.53 -68.74
CA SER A 227 -38.71 17.54 -67.83
C SER A 227 -38.48 16.17 -67.19
N SER A 228 -37.21 15.76 -67.07
CA SER A 228 -36.85 14.50 -66.42
C SER A 228 -37.20 14.49 -64.92
N LEU A 229 -37.64 13.33 -64.42
CA LEU A 229 -38.05 13.13 -63.01
C LEU A 229 -36.85 13.02 -62.04
N GLY A 230 -35.76 13.72 -62.32
CA GLY A 230 -34.54 13.78 -61.51
C GLY A 230 -34.41 15.10 -60.75
N PRO A 231 -33.73 15.12 -59.60
CA PRO A 231 -33.35 16.35 -58.92
C PRO A 231 -32.31 17.13 -59.74
N CYS A 232 -32.23 18.45 -59.54
CA CYS A 232 -31.23 19.30 -60.18
C CYS A 232 -29.79 18.89 -59.80
N ASP A 233 -28.78 19.21 -60.60
CA ASP A 233 -27.39 18.81 -60.29
C ASP A 233 -26.90 19.36 -58.94
N THR A 234 -27.25 20.61 -58.60
CA THR A 234 -26.99 21.22 -57.28
C THR A 234 -27.74 20.51 -56.15
N CYS A 235 -28.91 19.96 -56.44
CA CYS A 235 -29.74 19.20 -55.51
C CYS A 235 -29.13 17.81 -55.27
N ALA A 236 -28.63 17.17 -56.34
CA ALA A 236 -27.97 15.88 -56.31
C ALA A 236 -26.61 15.95 -55.58
N SER A 237 -25.80 16.99 -55.84
CA SER A 237 -24.53 17.20 -55.14
C SER A 237 -24.73 17.49 -53.65
N ALA A 238 -25.71 18.33 -53.30
CA ALA A 238 -26.07 18.56 -51.89
C ALA A 238 -26.52 17.27 -51.18
N GLN A 239 -27.33 16.42 -51.85
CA GLN A 239 -27.71 15.11 -51.29
C GLN A 239 -26.54 14.13 -51.20
N ALA A 240 -25.56 14.19 -52.11
CA ALA A 240 -24.34 13.38 -52.04
C ALA A 240 -23.47 13.80 -50.83
N SER A 241 -23.16 15.09 -50.68
CA SER A 241 -22.39 15.61 -49.54
C SER A 241 -23.09 15.34 -48.20
N LEU A 242 -24.42 15.44 -48.14
CA LEU A 242 -25.21 15.10 -46.95
C LEU A 242 -25.05 13.62 -46.56
N ARG A 243 -25.01 12.70 -47.55
CA ARG A 243 -24.77 11.26 -47.35
C ARG A 243 -23.33 10.99 -46.91
N GLU A 244 -22.32 11.66 -47.45
CA GLU A 244 -20.92 11.50 -47.04
C GLU A 244 -20.67 12.00 -45.61
N VAL A 245 -21.14 13.21 -45.28
CA VAL A 245 -21.09 13.75 -43.91
C VAL A 245 -21.85 12.83 -42.94
N GLY A 246 -22.96 12.22 -43.38
CA GLY A 246 -23.67 11.19 -42.63
C GLY A 246 -22.82 9.95 -42.34
N LYS A 247 -22.18 9.37 -43.37
CA LYS A 247 -21.28 8.22 -43.20
C LYS A 247 -20.11 8.53 -42.27
N ALA A 248 -19.54 9.73 -42.35
CA ALA A 248 -18.50 10.19 -41.42
C ALA A 248 -18.99 10.27 -39.96
N ILE A 249 -20.16 10.87 -39.71
CA ILE A 249 -20.78 10.94 -38.37
C ILE A 249 -21.07 9.53 -37.84
N THR A 250 -21.64 8.65 -38.66
CA THR A 250 -21.90 7.24 -38.30
C THR A 250 -20.61 6.50 -37.93
N SER A 251 -19.53 6.69 -38.69
CA SER A 251 -18.21 6.08 -38.40
C SER A 251 -17.56 6.62 -37.12
N ILE A 252 -17.70 7.92 -36.84
CA ILE A 252 -17.27 8.52 -35.56
C ILE A 252 -18.09 7.92 -34.39
N CYS A 253 -19.40 7.80 -34.54
CA CYS A 253 -20.26 7.16 -33.54
C CYS A 253 -19.83 5.70 -33.29
N GLN A 254 -19.64 4.90 -34.34
CA GLN A 254 -19.21 3.50 -34.24
C GLN A 254 -17.85 3.34 -33.56
N SER A 255 -16.84 4.10 -33.98
CA SER A 255 -15.48 4.03 -33.40
C SER A 255 -15.40 4.49 -31.93
N GLN A 256 -16.34 5.34 -31.48
CA GLN A 256 -16.47 5.76 -30.08
C GLN A 256 -17.51 4.95 -29.29
N ASN A 257 -18.08 3.87 -29.86
CA ASN A 257 -19.17 3.07 -29.28
C ASN A 257 -20.43 3.88 -28.86
N ILE A 258 -20.68 5.00 -29.55
CA ILE A 258 -21.85 5.86 -29.35
C ILE A 258 -23.01 5.34 -30.24
N PRO A 259 -24.23 5.15 -29.70
CA PRO A 259 -25.39 4.79 -30.52
C PRO A 259 -25.72 5.89 -31.54
N SER A 260 -25.48 5.60 -32.83
CA SER A 260 -25.95 6.42 -33.95
C SER A 260 -27.44 6.15 -34.21
N ALA A 261 -28.22 7.21 -34.37
CA ALA A 261 -29.58 7.14 -34.90
C ALA A 261 -29.59 7.32 -36.42
N LEU A 262 -28.59 8.03 -36.98
CA LEU A 262 -28.44 8.17 -38.41
C LEU A 262 -28.16 6.84 -39.11
N SER A 263 -27.34 5.96 -38.53
CA SER A 263 -27.07 4.60 -39.04
C SER A 263 -28.36 3.84 -39.32
N LYS A 264 -29.30 3.85 -38.38
CA LYS A 264 -30.58 3.13 -38.48
C LYS A 264 -31.51 3.73 -39.53
N PHE A 265 -31.49 5.06 -39.68
CA PHE A 265 -32.23 5.73 -40.75
C PHE A 265 -31.59 5.46 -42.12
N GLN A 266 -30.25 5.38 -42.19
CA GLN A 266 -29.52 5.13 -43.42
C GLN A 266 -29.73 3.71 -43.95
N GLU A 267 -29.72 2.70 -43.08
CA GLU A 267 -30.12 1.32 -43.42
C GLU A 267 -31.57 1.29 -43.94
N MET A 268 -32.52 1.87 -43.18
CA MET A 268 -33.94 1.92 -43.55
C MET A 268 -34.19 2.60 -44.90
N VAL A 269 -33.48 3.70 -45.20
CA VAL A 269 -33.62 4.44 -46.46
C VAL A 269 -32.99 3.71 -47.65
N GLU A 270 -31.84 3.04 -47.45
CA GLU A 270 -31.20 2.26 -48.52
C GLU A 270 -31.97 0.94 -48.81
N GLU A 271 -32.64 0.33 -47.82
CA GLU A 271 -33.57 -0.79 -48.04
C GLU A 271 -34.90 -0.36 -48.69
N SER A 272 -35.56 0.67 -48.15
CA SER A 272 -36.92 1.05 -48.59
C SER A 272 -36.94 1.76 -49.94
N THR A 273 -35.82 2.32 -50.38
CA THR A 273 -35.79 3.30 -51.47
C THR A 273 -34.64 3.04 -52.44
N GLY A 274 -34.87 2.16 -53.41
CA GLY A 274 -33.98 1.95 -54.58
C GLY A 274 -33.83 3.16 -55.53
N ARG A 275 -34.08 4.39 -55.07
CA ARG A 275 -33.86 5.65 -55.81
C ARG A 275 -32.65 6.39 -55.23
N ARG A 276 -31.82 6.97 -56.11
CA ARG A 276 -30.67 7.84 -55.73
C ARG A 276 -31.04 9.14 -55.00
N THR A 277 -32.33 9.40 -54.76
CA THR A 277 -32.88 10.75 -54.59
C THR A 277 -33.80 10.81 -53.35
N LEU A 278 -33.40 11.59 -52.34
CA LEU A 278 -34.16 11.81 -51.11
C LEU A 278 -35.31 12.82 -51.34
N SER A 279 -36.44 12.64 -50.66
CA SER A 279 -37.50 13.65 -50.61
C SER A 279 -37.14 14.81 -49.66
N ALA A 280 -37.91 15.90 -49.72
CA ALA A 280 -37.76 17.02 -48.79
C ALA A 280 -37.97 16.58 -47.32
N THR A 281 -38.91 15.65 -47.09
CA THR A 281 -39.17 15.07 -45.77
C THR A 281 -37.96 14.28 -45.28
N ASP A 282 -37.38 13.42 -46.11
CA ASP A 282 -36.23 12.59 -45.75
C ASP A 282 -35.01 13.45 -45.43
N MET A 283 -34.76 14.52 -46.21
CA MET A 283 -33.67 15.47 -45.93
C MET A 283 -33.88 16.19 -44.60
N SER A 284 -35.12 16.58 -44.26
CA SER A 284 -35.42 17.22 -42.97
C SER A 284 -35.24 16.25 -41.78
N TYR A 285 -35.60 14.98 -41.96
CA TYR A 285 -35.41 13.95 -40.95
C TYR A 285 -33.93 13.61 -40.76
N TRP A 286 -33.18 13.44 -41.86
CA TRP A 286 -31.73 13.21 -41.90
C TRP A 286 -30.98 14.30 -41.13
N ALA A 287 -31.31 15.58 -41.36
CA ALA A 287 -30.72 16.70 -40.64
C ALA A 287 -31.03 16.64 -39.13
N SER A 288 -32.21 16.15 -38.75
CA SER A 288 -32.58 15.97 -37.34
C SER A 288 -31.80 14.84 -36.66
N GLU A 289 -31.55 13.71 -37.36
CA GLU A 289 -30.76 12.59 -36.83
C GLU A 289 -29.26 12.92 -36.80
N GLN A 290 -28.71 13.60 -37.81
CA GLN A 290 -27.36 14.17 -37.74
C GLN A 290 -27.20 15.11 -36.53
N SER A 291 -28.18 15.97 -36.28
CA SER A 291 -28.16 16.89 -35.13
C SER A 291 -28.19 16.15 -33.79
N LYS A 292 -28.97 15.05 -33.69
CA LYS A 292 -29.01 14.18 -32.50
C LYS A 292 -27.69 13.46 -32.29
N ASP A 293 -27.08 12.90 -33.34
CA ASP A 293 -25.82 12.16 -33.25
C ASP A 293 -24.65 13.10 -32.91
N LEU A 294 -24.56 14.28 -33.54
CA LEU A 294 -23.59 15.33 -33.16
C LEU A 294 -23.77 15.80 -31.72
N SER A 295 -25.02 15.87 -31.22
CA SER A 295 -25.29 16.19 -29.80
C SER A 295 -24.81 15.09 -28.85
N ARG A 296 -24.91 13.80 -29.24
CA ARG A 296 -24.35 12.67 -28.46
C ARG A 296 -22.83 12.70 -28.46
N ILE A 297 -22.19 12.92 -29.61
CA ILE A 297 -20.73 13.08 -29.74
C ILE A 297 -20.24 14.24 -28.86
N SER A 298 -20.87 15.41 -28.95
CA SER A 298 -20.53 16.59 -28.12
C SER A 298 -20.63 16.30 -26.62
N LYS A 299 -21.73 15.66 -26.18
CA LYS A 299 -21.88 15.24 -24.77
C LYS A 299 -20.82 14.22 -24.34
N HIS A 300 -20.49 13.24 -25.19
CA HIS A 300 -19.47 12.24 -24.89
C HIS A 300 -18.08 12.88 -24.74
N LEU A 301 -17.68 13.75 -25.67
CA LEU A 301 -16.45 14.53 -25.58
C LEU A 301 -16.40 15.39 -24.30
N GLN A 302 -17.53 16.01 -23.91
CA GLN A 302 -17.60 16.78 -22.66
C GLN A 302 -17.41 15.90 -21.42
N MET A 303 -17.97 14.69 -21.38
CA MET A 303 -17.74 13.75 -20.26
C MET A 303 -16.30 13.24 -20.22
N LEU A 304 -15.69 12.93 -21.39
CA LEU A 304 -14.28 12.54 -21.46
C LEU A 304 -13.36 13.65 -20.93
N LEU A 305 -13.57 14.90 -21.36
CA LEU A 305 -12.83 16.06 -20.84
C LEU A 305 -13.03 16.23 -19.32
N GLN A 306 -14.23 15.97 -18.81
CA GLN A 306 -14.54 16.03 -17.38
C GLN A 306 -13.91 14.88 -16.57
N GLN A 307 -13.52 13.76 -17.19
CA GLN A 307 -12.75 12.67 -16.58
C GLN A 307 -11.23 12.88 -16.68
N VAL A 308 -10.74 13.38 -17.82
CA VAL A 308 -9.31 13.61 -18.07
C VAL A 308 -8.75 14.78 -17.24
N ASN A 309 -9.53 15.83 -16.99
CA ASN A 309 -9.06 16.99 -16.22
C ASN A 309 -8.70 16.64 -14.76
N PRO A 310 -9.52 15.91 -13.97
CA PRO A 310 -9.14 15.40 -12.65
C PRO A 310 -7.85 14.57 -12.70
N LEU A 311 -7.77 13.57 -13.58
CA LEU A 311 -6.59 12.69 -13.71
C LEU A 311 -5.31 13.48 -14.01
N LYS A 312 -5.40 14.54 -14.83
CA LYS A 312 -4.27 15.44 -15.09
C LYS A 312 -3.83 16.22 -13.84
N SER A 313 -4.77 16.67 -13.02
CA SER A 313 -4.45 17.35 -11.75
C SER A 313 -3.90 16.42 -10.67
N GLU A 314 -4.38 15.16 -10.62
CA GLU A 314 -3.85 14.11 -9.76
C GLU A 314 -2.44 13.71 -10.16
N LEU A 315 -2.14 13.64 -11.46
CA LEU A 315 -0.79 13.43 -11.98
C LEU A 315 0.17 14.57 -11.58
N GLU A 316 -0.23 15.83 -11.77
CA GLU A 316 0.59 17.00 -11.42
C GLU A 316 0.85 17.10 -9.89
N GLU A 317 -0.10 16.67 -9.06
CA GLU A 317 0.10 16.56 -7.60
C GLU A 317 0.99 15.37 -7.22
N SER A 318 0.83 14.22 -7.89
CA SER A 318 1.70 13.05 -7.71
C SER A 318 3.16 13.35 -8.07
N GLU A 319 3.42 14.10 -9.15
CA GLU A 319 4.76 14.58 -9.52
C GLU A 319 5.36 15.49 -8.45
N LYS A 320 4.59 16.44 -7.89
CA LYS A 320 5.03 17.29 -6.77
C LYS A 320 5.35 16.48 -5.52
N GLN A 321 4.57 15.43 -5.23
CA GLN A 321 4.82 14.53 -4.11
C GLN A 321 6.08 13.67 -4.33
N LYS A 322 6.30 13.16 -5.55
CA LYS A 322 7.54 12.49 -5.95
C LYS A 322 8.76 13.39 -5.75
N ASP A 323 8.72 14.63 -6.27
CA ASP A 323 9.82 15.61 -6.13
C ASP A 323 10.10 15.99 -4.67
N LYS A 324 9.05 16.07 -3.83
CA LYS A 324 9.17 16.33 -2.40
C LYS A 324 9.82 15.16 -1.65
N LEU A 325 9.43 13.92 -1.98
CA LEU A 325 10.03 12.71 -1.42
C LEU A 325 11.50 12.54 -1.87
N GLN A 326 11.79 12.83 -3.14
CA GLN A 326 13.14 12.79 -3.70
C GLN A 326 14.08 13.76 -2.97
N LYS A 327 13.65 15.01 -2.74
CA LYS A 327 14.40 15.99 -1.92
C LYS A 327 14.59 15.51 -0.48
N GLN A 328 13.59 14.87 0.13
CA GLN A 328 13.76 14.29 1.47
C GLN A 328 14.78 13.15 1.50
N VAL A 329 14.85 12.31 0.47
CA VAL A 329 15.88 11.26 0.35
C VAL A 329 17.28 11.87 0.17
N GLU A 330 17.41 12.93 -0.62
CA GLU A 330 18.66 13.69 -0.78
C GLU A 330 19.09 14.35 0.56
N ASP A 331 18.16 14.93 1.32
CA ASP A 331 18.40 15.50 2.64
C ASP A 331 18.84 14.44 3.66
N PHE A 332 18.13 13.31 3.76
CA PHE A 332 18.52 12.21 4.65
C PHE A 332 19.87 11.59 4.25
N SER A 333 20.18 11.52 2.95
CA SER A 333 21.48 11.03 2.47
C SER A 333 22.62 11.98 2.87
N ARG A 334 22.41 13.29 2.78
CA ARG A 334 23.39 14.30 3.24
C ARG A 334 23.59 14.26 4.76
N LEU A 335 22.52 14.16 5.53
CA LEU A 335 22.59 14.03 7.00
C LEU A 335 23.29 12.73 7.43
N LEU A 336 22.99 11.60 6.77
CA LEU A 336 23.63 10.31 7.03
C LEU A 336 25.13 10.33 6.68
N GLN A 337 25.53 11.06 5.63
CA GLN A 337 26.93 11.22 5.27
C GLN A 337 27.68 12.06 6.31
N ALA A 338 27.12 13.20 6.73
CA ALA A 338 27.69 14.03 7.79
C ALA A 338 27.84 13.26 9.11
N GLU A 339 26.85 12.43 9.50
CA GLU A 339 26.92 11.63 10.72
C GLU A 339 27.94 10.48 10.66
N LYS A 340 28.24 9.96 9.46
CA LYS A 340 29.38 9.03 9.28
C LYS A 340 30.71 9.75 9.47
N GLU A 341 30.85 10.97 8.95
CA GLU A 341 32.06 11.78 9.05
C GLU A 341 32.33 12.22 10.50
N THR A 342 31.30 12.67 11.24
CA THR A 342 31.41 12.96 12.68
C THR A 342 31.76 11.71 13.48
N GLN A 343 31.14 10.55 13.19
CA GLN A 343 31.44 9.31 13.90
C GLN A 343 32.88 8.83 13.65
N VAL A 344 33.38 8.93 12.40
CA VAL A 344 34.78 8.58 12.08
C VAL A 344 35.75 9.51 12.81
N GLN A 345 35.47 10.82 12.84
CA GLN A 345 36.30 11.78 13.57
C GLN A 345 36.30 11.52 15.09
N GLN A 346 35.14 11.28 15.69
CA GLN A 346 35.03 10.93 17.13
C GLN A 346 35.78 9.65 17.48
N ARG A 347 35.74 8.61 16.63
CA ARG A 347 36.52 7.37 16.83
C ARG A 347 38.02 7.65 16.82
N LYS A 348 38.50 8.45 15.86
CA LYS A 348 39.91 8.84 15.74
C LYS A 348 40.39 9.66 16.94
N GLU A 349 39.57 10.60 17.43
CA GLU A 349 39.86 11.36 18.64
C GLU A 349 39.89 10.47 19.90
N ALA A 350 38.96 9.52 20.01
CA ALA A 350 38.95 8.56 21.13
C ALA A 350 40.17 7.64 21.11
N GLU A 351 40.59 7.16 19.93
CA GLU A 351 41.79 6.35 19.73
C GLU A 351 43.06 7.12 20.12
N GLN A 352 43.22 8.37 19.66
CA GLN A 352 44.34 9.23 20.04
C GLN A 352 44.38 9.52 21.55
N ASN A 353 43.23 9.80 22.18
CA ASN A 353 43.17 9.98 23.63
C ASN A 353 43.55 8.71 24.40
N LEU A 354 43.15 7.53 23.91
CA LEU A 354 43.53 6.24 24.49
C LEU A 354 45.03 5.97 24.34
N GLU A 355 45.62 6.28 23.18
CA GLU A 355 47.07 6.14 22.95
C GLU A 355 47.89 7.02 23.92
N VAL A 356 47.48 8.27 24.13
CA VAL A 356 48.10 9.18 25.10
C VAL A 356 47.98 8.62 26.53
N LYS A 357 46.78 8.16 26.93
CA LYS A 357 46.57 7.58 28.27
C LYS A 357 47.34 6.28 28.49
N ASN A 358 47.55 5.47 27.45
CA ASN A 358 48.38 4.27 27.52
C ASN A 358 49.87 4.63 27.73
N LYS A 359 50.38 5.68 27.05
CA LYS A 359 51.74 6.20 27.28
C LYS A 359 51.93 6.71 28.71
N GLU A 360 51.00 7.54 29.22
CA GLU A 360 51.01 8.02 30.61
C GLU A 360 51.03 6.86 31.63
N TYR A 361 50.25 5.80 31.37
CA TYR A 361 50.18 4.61 32.22
C TYR A 361 51.49 3.82 32.22
N LEU A 362 52.08 3.57 31.04
CA LEU A 362 53.36 2.87 30.91
C LEU A 362 54.50 3.62 31.64
N GLU A 363 54.54 4.95 31.54
CA GLU A 363 55.47 5.76 32.32
C GLU A 363 55.23 5.68 33.84
N ALA A 364 53.98 5.57 34.28
CA ALA A 364 53.63 5.43 35.69
C ALA A 364 54.09 4.08 36.26
N VAL A 365 53.88 2.98 35.51
CA VAL A 365 54.42 1.66 35.85
C VAL A 365 55.94 1.71 35.94
N ALA A 366 56.61 2.27 34.92
CA ALA A 366 58.07 2.42 34.89
C ALA A 366 58.65 3.39 35.94
N ARG A 367 57.82 4.15 36.67
CA ARG A 367 58.21 4.86 37.91
C ARG A 367 58.14 3.91 39.11
N LEU A 368 56.98 3.29 39.34
CA LEU A 368 56.73 2.40 40.48
C LEU A 368 57.68 1.19 40.54
N GLU A 369 58.11 0.67 39.40
CA GLU A 369 59.09 -0.42 39.34
C GLU A 369 60.48 -0.03 39.87
N ARG A 370 60.91 1.23 39.64
CA ARG A 370 62.18 1.75 40.19
C ARG A 370 62.08 1.95 41.69
N ASP A 371 61.02 2.61 42.15
CA ASP A 371 60.77 2.89 43.57
C ASP A 371 60.75 1.59 44.41
N LYS A 372 60.10 0.55 43.88
CA LYS A 372 60.07 -0.82 44.43
C LYS A 372 61.46 -1.43 44.60
N ASP A 373 62.35 -1.26 43.63
CA ASP A 373 63.70 -1.82 43.69
C ASP A 373 64.66 -0.99 44.57
N ASP A 374 64.42 0.31 44.73
CA ASP A 374 65.13 1.11 45.75
C ASP A 374 64.72 0.73 47.19
N LEU A 375 63.43 0.50 47.44
CA LEU A 375 62.96 -0.02 48.74
C LEU A 375 63.56 -1.41 49.07
N ARG A 376 63.71 -2.28 48.06
CA ARG A 376 64.42 -3.56 48.19
C ARG A 376 65.90 -3.37 48.56
N ARG A 377 66.61 -2.45 47.89
CA ARG A 377 68.02 -2.10 48.21
C ARG A 377 68.16 -1.61 49.66
N GLY A 378 67.32 -0.66 50.08
CA GLY A 378 67.33 -0.12 51.45
C GLY A 378 67.08 -1.19 52.53
N THR A 379 66.16 -2.13 52.27
CA THR A 379 65.84 -3.23 53.20
C THR A 379 67.03 -4.15 53.44
N MET A 380 67.79 -4.51 52.39
CA MET A 380 68.98 -5.37 52.53
C MET A 380 70.10 -4.69 53.33
N LEU A 381 70.31 -3.39 53.12
CA LEU A 381 71.32 -2.61 53.84
C LEU A 381 71.02 -2.47 55.35
N LEU A 382 69.73 -2.45 55.74
CA LEU A 382 69.33 -2.46 57.15
C LEU A 382 69.56 -3.82 57.80
N ALA A 383 69.24 -4.92 57.11
CA ALA A 383 69.43 -6.28 57.61
C ALA A 383 70.90 -6.63 57.91
N GLN A 384 71.85 -6.03 57.17
CA GLN A 384 73.29 -6.27 57.34
C GLN A 384 73.88 -5.68 58.65
N ARG A 385 73.14 -4.84 59.38
CA ARG A 385 73.72 -3.91 60.37
C ARG A 385 73.60 -4.33 61.85
N CYS A 386 73.08 -5.52 62.15
CA CYS A 386 72.52 -5.86 63.46
C CYS A 386 73.28 -6.91 64.31
N CYS A 387 74.60 -7.08 64.16
CA CYS A 387 75.34 -8.21 64.77
C CYS A 387 76.65 -7.84 65.51
N ILE A 388 76.61 -7.41 66.79
CA ILE A 388 77.80 -7.31 67.68
C ILE A 388 77.47 -7.75 69.15
N SER A 389 78.48 -8.33 69.82
CA SER A 389 78.53 -9.06 71.12
C SER A 389 78.04 -8.38 72.43
N PRO A 390 77.71 -9.17 73.48
CA PRO A 390 77.55 -8.76 74.88
C PRO A 390 78.73 -9.15 75.80
N GLU A 391 78.85 -8.56 77.01
CA GLU A 391 79.31 -9.21 78.27
C GLU A 391 79.33 -8.26 79.50
N VAL A 392 79.12 -8.82 80.72
CA VAL A 392 79.64 -8.48 82.09
C VAL A 392 78.75 -9.24 83.09
N THR A 393 79.28 -9.78 84.21
CA THR A 393 78.47 -10.48 85.24
C THR A 393 78.72 -10.06 86.71
N LYS A 394 77.62 -9.80 87.45
CA LYS A 394 77.38 -9.94 88.91
C LYS A 394 76.72 -8.74 89.62
N THR A 395 77.16 -7.49 89.42
CA THR A 395 76.25 -6.33 89.66
C THR A 395 75.03 -6.46 88.76
N THR A 396 75.31 -6.91 87.55
CA THR A 396 74.32 -7.35 86.58
C THR A 396 73.41 -8.45 87.08
N LEU A 397 73.62 -9.24 88.15
CA LEU A 397 72.56 -10.21 88.53
C LEU A 397 71.26 -9.52 89.01
N LEU A 398 71.37 -8.31 89.57
CA LEU A 398 70.21 -7.46 89.90
C LEU A 398 69.79 -6.57 88.72
N GLU A 399 70.74 -6.11 87.90
CA GLU A 399 70.45 -5.37 86.66
C GLU A 399 69.81 -6.29 85.59
N GLU A 400 70.15 -7.57 85.56
CA GLU A 400 69.59 -8.68 84.77
C GLU A 400 68.22 -9.03 85.32
N MET A 401 68.00 -9.11 86.64
CA MET A 401 66.64 -9.32 87.15
C MET A 401 65.71 -8.17 86.75
N ARG A 402 66.20 -6.92 86.73
CA ARG A 402 65.46 -5.76 86.22
C ARG A 402 65.30 -5.77 84.71
N THR A 403 66.37 -5.97 83.94
CA THR A 403 66.33 -5.95 82.47
C THR A 403 65.66 -7.19 81.89
N THR A 404 65.63 -8.33 82.58
CA THR A 404 64.80 -9.49 82.21
C THR A 404 63.34 -9.29 82.59
N MET A 405 63.00 -8.53 83.64
CA MET A 405 61.62 -8.07 83.84
C MET A 405 61.18 -7.09 82.74
N VAL A 406 62.01 -6.11 82.37
CA VAL A 406 61.75 -5.19 81.26
C VAL A 406 61.66 -5.94 79.94
N ALA A 407 62.61 -6.84 79.63
CA ALA A 407 62.60 -7.67 78.43
C ALA A 407 61.40 -8.62 78.41
N ARG A 408 60.95 -9.16 79.55
CA ARG A 408 59.69 -9.93 79.63
C ARG A 408 58.48 -9.05 79.30
N SER A 409 58.40 -7.82 79.82
CA SER A 409 57.31 -6.91 79.43
C SER A 409 57.36 -6.52 77.95
N GLN A 410 58.56 -6.33 77.38
CA GLN A 410 58.74 -6.07 75.95
C GLN A 410 58.43 -7.31 75.09
N VAL A 411 58.76 -8.52 75.55
CA VAL A 411 58.39 -9.78 74.89
C VAL A 411 56.87 -9.96 74.91
N LEU A 412 56.19 -9.71 76.02
CA LEU A 412 54.72 -9.75 76.09
C LEU A 412 54.09 -8.70 75.14
N GLU A 413 54.60 -7.46 75.13
CA GLU A 413 54.14 -6.41 74.20
C GLU A 413 54.41 -6.77 72.73
N LEU A 414 55.49 -7.49 72.43
CA LEU A 414 55.80 -8.03 71.11
C LEU A 414 54.94 -9.24 70.75
N GLU A 415 54.61 -10.12 71.70
CA GLU A 415 53.70 -11.25 71.53
C GLU A 415 52.28 -10.76 71.23
N GLU A 416 51.78 -9.75 71.96
CA GLU A 416 50.51 -9.08 71.65
C GLU A 416 50.52 -8.46 70.25
N LYS A 417 51.60 -7.76 69.87
CA LYS A 417 51.76 -7.20 68.51
C LYS A 417 51.82 -8.30 67.44
N VAL A 418 52.48 -9.42 67.69
CA VAL A 418 52.55 -10.57 66.77
C VAL A 418 51.19 -11.24 66.63
N GLN A 419 50.42 -11.39 67.71
CA GLN A 419 49.04 -11.91 67.66
C GLN A 419 48.12 -10.97 66.86
N LEU A 420 48.23 -9.65 67.08
CA LEU A 420 47.47 -8.64 66.33
C LEU A 420 47.84 -8.65 64.83
N LEU A 421 49.13 -8.68 64.49
CA LEU A 421 49.59 -8.75 63.09
C LEU A 421 49.22 -10.09 62.43
N THR A 422 49.14 -11.18 63.20
CA THR A 422 48.69 -12.49 62.70
C THR A 422 47.19 -12.46 62.39
N SER A 423 46.35 -11.98 63.29
CA SER A 423 44.90 -11.86 63.02
C SER A 423 44.57 -10.87 61.89
N GLN A 424 45.33 -9.77 61.77
CA GLN A 424 45.24 -8.87 60.61
C GLN A 424 45.64 -9.56 59.29
N ARG A 425 46.74 -10.35 59.29
CA ARG A 425 47.17 -11.14 58.13
C ARG A 425 46.12 -12.19 57.75
N GLU A 426 45.46 -12.81 58.72
CA GLU A 426 44.39 -13.78 58.50
C GLU A 426 43.13 -13.12 57.94
N SER A 427 42.71 -11.96 58.45
CA SER A 427 41.60 -11.16 57.89
C SER A 427 41.88 -10.77 56.43
N LEU A 428 43.05 -10.20 56.16
CA LEU A 428 43.46 -9.82 54.80
C LEU A 428 43.59 -11.04 53.86
N GLY A 429 43.98 -12.20 54.40
CA GLY A 429 43.98 -13.46 53.66
C GLY A 429 42.57 -13.95 53.29
N GLN A 430 41.62 -13.83 54.22
CA GLN A 430 40.21 -14.13 53.97
C GLN A 430 39.61 -13.15 52.96
N GLU A 431 39.82 -11.84 53.12
CA GLU A 431 39.40 -10.79 52.18
C GLU A 431 39.97 -11.05 50.76
N LEU A 432 41.27 -11.34 50.66
CA LEU A 432 41.91 -11.70 49.39
C LEU A 432 41.30 -12.96 48.76
N SER A 433 40.98 -13.98 49.57
CA SER A 433 40.31 -15.19 49.06
C SER A 433 38.89 -14.91 48.55
N THR A 434 38.10 -14.11 49.27
CA THR A 434 36.72 -13.78 48.85
C THR A 434 36.71 -12.96 47.56
N THR A 435 37.54 -11.92 47.46
CA THR A 435 37.70 -11.12 46.24
C THR A 435 38.23 -11.93 45.06
N THR A 436 39.14 -12.89 45.29
CA THR A 436 39.62 -13.82 44.23
C THR A 436 38.47 -14.66 43.68
N THR A 437 37.67 -15.30 44.54
CA THR A 437 36.52 -16.10 44.05
C THR A 437 35.41 -15.24 43.42
N GLN A 438 35.30 -13.96 43.77
CA GLN A 438 34.40 -13.01 43.08
C GLN A 438 34.94 -12.69 41.68
N LEU A 439 36.23 -12.39 41.54
CA LEU A 439 36.88 -12.16 40.24
C LEU A 439 36.75 -13.38 39.31
N GLU A 440 36.89 -14.60 39.84
CA GLU A 440 36.68 -15.83 39.08
C GLU A 440 35.23 -16.01 38.61
N LYS A 441 34.24 -15.66 39.44
CA LYS A 441 32.82 -15.66 39.06
C LYS A 441 32.52 -14.65 37.96
N GLU A 442 33.10 -13.45 38.01
CA GLU A 442 32.93 -12.46 36.94
C GLU A 442 33.66 -12.88 35.63
N LYS A 443 34.84 -13.49 35.71
CA LYS A 443 35.49 -14.10 34.53
C LYS A 443 34.61 -15.16 33.88
N ALA A 444 34.08 -16.11 34.65
CA ALA A 444 33.21 -17.17 34.15
C ALA A 444 31.91 -16.62 33.52
N LYS A 445 31.34 -15.54 34.07
CA LYS A 445 30.22 -14.80 33.45
C LYS A 445 30.61 -14.18 32.11
N VAL A 446 31.76 -13.50 32.03
CA VAL A 446 32.25 -12.88 30.79
C VAL A 446 32.47 -13.93 29.70
N GLU A 447 33.12 -15.05 30.01
CA GLU A 447 33.28 -16.16 29.05
C GLU A 447 31.93 -16.75 28.59
N SER A 448 30.95 -16.85 29.49
CA SER A 448 29.61 -17.31 29.15
C SER A 448 28.88 -16.34 28.21
N MET A 449 29.02 -15.02 28.45
CA MET A 449 28.48 -13.98 27.58
C MET A 449 29.16 -13.97 26.20
N LEU A 450 30.48 -14.17 26.13
CA LEU A 450 31.22 -14.29 24.87
C LEU A 450 30.74 -15.50 24.05
N ARG A 451 30.64 -16.69 24.67
CA ARG A 451 30.10 -17.90 24.02
C ARG A 451 28.65 -17.72 23.55
N HIS A 452 27.84 -16.95 24.28
CA HIS A 452 26.48 -16.59 23.83
C HIS A 452 26.51 -15.63 22.63
N GLN A 453 27.38 -14.62 22.63
CA GLN A 453 27.57 -13.68 21.53
C GLN A 453 28.06 -14.40 20.25
N GLU A 454 29.00 -15.33 20.37
CA GLU A 454 29.48 -16.17 19.26
C GLU A 454 28.34 -17.03 18.68
N SER A 455 27.53 -17.66 19.54
CA SER A 455 26.35 -18.43 19.12
C SER A 455 25.31 -17.54 18.42
N LEU A 456 25.08 -16.33 18.91
CA LEU A 456 24.17 -15.36 18.28
C LEU A 456 24.69 -14.90 16.92
N GLN A 457 25.99 -14.61 16.79
CA GLN A 457 26.59 -14.28 15.49
C GLN A 457 26.55 -15.46 14.51
N ALA A 458 26.76 -16.70 14.97
CA ALA A 458 26.63 -17.89 14.14
C ALA A 458 25.19 -18.04 13.59
N LYS A 459 24.18 -17.81 14.44
CA LYS A 459 22.77 -17.78 14.01
C LYS A 459 22.48 -16.64 13.05
N GLN A 460 23.05 -15.45 13.26
CA GLN A 460 22.91 -14.32 12.33
C GLN A 460 23.51 -14.64 10.95
N ARG A 461 24.70 -15.26 10.88
CA ARG A 461 25.31 -15.70 9.62
C ARG A 461 24.45 -16.75 8.91
N ALA A 462 23.95 -17.74 9.65
CA ALA A 462 23.08 -18.78 9.09
C ALA A 462 21.74 -18.21 8.57
N LEU A 463 21.13 -17.26 9.29
CA LEU A 463 19.91 -16.59 8.85
C LEU A 463 20.12 -15.71 7.60
N LEU A 464 21.28 -15.07 7.46
CA LEU A 464 21.64 -14.36 6.24
C LEU A 464 21.76 -15.34 5.06
N GLN A 465 22.50 -16.45 5.22
CA GLN A 465 22.62 -17.48 4.19
C GLN A 465 21.26 -18.09 3.79
N GLN A 466 20.30 -18.19 4.71
CA GLN A 466 18.93 -18.63 4.40
C GLN A 466 18.10 -17.57 3.68
N LEU A 467 18.37 -16.27 3.89
CA LEU A 467 17.76 -15.20 3.09
C LEU A 467 18.37 -15.18 1.69
N ASP A 468 19.69 -15.26 1.57
CA ASP A 468 20.42 -15.30 0.30
C ASP A 468 19.89 -16.45 -0.59
N SER A 469 19.64 -17.65 -0.02
CA SER A 469 19.05 -18.78 -0.76
C SER A 469 17.59 -18.56 -1.15
N LEU A 470 16.78 -17.90 -0.31
CA LEU A 470 15.37 -17.62 -0.61
C LEU A 470 15.21 -16.50 -1.65
N ASP A 471 16.11 -15.53 -1.67
CA ASP A 471 16.19 -14.51 -2.73
C ASP A 471 16.60 -15.16 -4.06
N GLN A 472 17.56 -16.10 -4.06
CA GLN A 472 17.90 -16.88 -5.26
C GLN A 472 16.73 -17.75 -5.74
N GLU A 473 16.07 -18.52 -4.85
CA GLU A 473 14.87 -19.29 -5.21
C GLU A 473 13.77 -18.40 -5.81
N ARG A 474 13.59 -17.17 -5.31
CA ARG A 474 12.64 -16.21 -5.88
C ARG A 474 13.05 -15.76 -7.28
N GLU A 475 14.33 -15.47 -7.51
CA GLU A 475 14.82 -15.04 -8.83
C GLU A 475 14.73 -16.16 -9.87
N GLU A 476 15.03 -17.41 -9.51
CA GLU A 476 14.85 -18.58 -10.37
C GLU A 476 13.36 -18.82 -10.71
N LEU A 477 12.46 -18.74 -9.72
CA LEU A 477 11.01 -18.84 -9.95
C LEU A 477 10.47 -17.68 -10.79
N GLN A 478 11.00 -16.46 -10.63
CA GLN A 478 10.59 -15.29 -11.40
C GLN A 478 11.06 -15.38 -12.86
N ALA A 479 12.25 -15.92 -13.12
CA ALA A 479 12.74 -16.20 -14.45
C ALA A 479 11.88 -17.27 -15.15
N SER A 480 11.62 -18.39 -14.47
CA SER A 480 10.79 -19.49 -15.01
C SER A 480 9.33 -19.05 -15.27
N LEU A 481 8.77 -18.17 -14.44
CA LEU A 481 7.47 -17.55 -14.71
C LEU A 481 7.50 -16.69 -15.99
N GLY A 482 8.55 -15.90 -16.20
CA GLY A 482 8.73 -15.10 -17.41
C GLY A 482 8.80 -15.97 -18.68
N GLU A 483 9.58 -17.04 -18.67
CA GLU A 483 9.66 -18.01 -19.76
C GLU A 483 8.28 -18.64 -20.07
N ALA A 484 7.53 -19.03 -19.03
CA ALA A 484 6.20 -19.60 -19.16
C ALA A 484 5.14 -18.58 -19.65
N GLU A 485 5.27 -17.30 -19.30
CA GLU A 485 4.42 -16.21 -19.82
C GLU A 485 4.73 -15.90 -21.29
N GLU A 486 6.00 -15.92 -21.70
CA GLU A 486 6.39 -15.83 -23.11
C GLU A 486 5.87 -17.01 -23.94
N ASP A 487 6.06 -18.25 -23.48
CA ASP A 487 5.57 -19.44 -24.20
C ASP A 487 4.05 -19.46 -24.31
N LYS A 488 3.34 -19.00 -23.28
CA LYS A 488 1.89 -18.80 -23.32
C LYS A 488 1.50 -17.73 -24.34
N ALA A 489 2.28 -16.65 -24.50
CA ALA A 489 2.05 -15.65 -25.54
C ALA A 489 2.30 -16.22 -26.95
N ARG A 490 3.41 -16.94 -27.16
CA ARG A 490 3.75 -17.65 -28.41
C ARG A 490 2.64 -18.63 -28.82
N LEU A 491 2.11 -19.40 -27.89
CA LEU A 491 1.00 -20.34 -28.15
C LEU A 491 -0.34 -19.63 -28.41
N ALA A 492 -0.60 -18.48 -27.78
CA ALA A 492 -1.80 -17.69 -28.04
C ALA A 492 -1.80 -17.05 -29.44
N GLU A 493 -0.64 -16.57 -29.89
CA GLU A 493 -0.44 -16.04 -31.25
C GLU A 493 -0.67 -17.13 -32.31
N GLN A 494 -0.03 -18.29 -32.17
CA GLN A 494 -0.24 -19.45 -33.06
C GLN A 494 -1.71 -19.93 -33.10
N LEU A 495 -2.43 -19.87 -31.97
CA LEU A 495 -3.84 -20.24 -31.91
C LEU A 495 -4.71 -19.25 -32.69
N GLU A 496 -4.41 -17.95 -32.63
CA GLU A 496 -5.17 -16.92 -33.34
C GLU A 496 -4.83 -16.89 -34.84
N GLU A 497 -3.57 -17.12 -35.23
CA GLU A 497 -3.20 -17.39 -36.63
C GLU A 497 -3.98 -18.59 -37.21
N SER A 498 -4.05 -19.70 -36.46
CA SER A 498 -4.79 -20.89 -36.88
C SER A 498 -6.30 -20.64 -37.00
N ARG A 499 -6.87 -19.85 -36.10
CA ARG A 499 -8.27 -19.38 -36.18
C ARG A 499 -8.52 -18.48 -37.37
N GLU A 500 -7.61 -17.56 -37.68
CA GLU A 500 -7.79 -16.71 -38.85
C GLU A 500 -7.66 -17.52 -40.15
N GLN A 501 -6.66 -18.39 -40.27
CA GLN A 501 -6.48 -19.29 -41.42
C GLN A 501 -7.72 -20.17 -41.65
N THR A 502 -8.24 -20.82 -40.61
CA THR A 502 -9.47 -21.64 -40.72
C THR A 502 -10.71 -20.78 -41.00
N GLY A 503 -10.81 -19.58 -40.43
CA GLY A 503 -11.85 -18.61 -40.74
C GLY A 503 -11.78 -18.03 -42.17
N GLN A 504 -10.59 -17.93 -42.76
CA GLN A 504 -10.39 -17.59 -44.18
C GLN A 504 -10.80 -18.76 -45.08
N GLN A 505 -10.39 -20.00 -44.76
CA GLN A 505 -10.81 -21.21 -45.48
C GLN A 505 -12.33 -21.41 -45.44
N LEU A 506 -12.97 -21.22 -44.29
CA LEU A 506 -14.43 -21.33 -44.16
C LEU A 506 -15.17 -20.29 -45.02
N ARG A 507 -14.70 -19.03 -45.01
CA ARG A 507 -15.22 -17.96 -45.90
C ARG A 507 -15.07 -18.32 -47.39
N ALA A 508 -13.93 -18.89 -47.79
CA ALA A 508 -13.69 -19.33 -49.16
C ALA A 508 -14.60 -20.51 -49.57
N GLN A 509 -14.80 -21.49 -48.67
CA GLN A 509 -15.75 -22.59 -48.93
C GLN A 509 -17.20 -22.09 -49.00
N GLN A 510 -17.62 -21.18 -48.11
CA GLN A 510 -18.96 -20.60 -48.14
C GLN A 510 -19.23 -19.88 -49.48
N ALA A 511 -18.28 -19.08 -49.97
CA ALA A 511 -18.39 -18.40 -51.26
C ALA A 511 -18.47 -19.38 -52.44
N ASN A 512 -17.72 -20.48 -52.40
CA ASN A 512 -17.80 -21.54 -53.41
C ASN A 512 -19.15 -22.26 -53.38
N VAL A 513 -19.70 -22.56 -52.19
CA VAL A 513 -21.03 -23.16 -52.04
C VAL A 513 -22.10 -22.24 -52.62
N SER A 514 -22.15 -20.97 -52.23
CA SER A 514 -23.15 -20.03 -52.76
C SER A 514 -23.06 -19.83 -54.27
N LYS A 515 -21.85 -19.91 -54.86
CA LYS A 515 -21.66 -19.89 -56.32
C LYS A 515 -22.16 -21.16 -57.00
N LEU A 516 -21.98 -22.33 -56.38
CA LEU A 516 -22.53 -23.60 -56.89
C LEU A 516 -24.07 -23.64 -56.75
N GLU A 517 -24.63 -23.08 -55.68
CA GLU A 517 -26.08 -22.89 -55.52
C GLU A 517 -26.66 -21.94 -56.58
N GLU A 518 -25.92 -20.90 -56.96
CA GLU A 518 -26.28 -19.99 -58.06
C GLU A 518 -26.31 -20.72 -59.41
N GLN A 519 -25.23 -21.42 -59.76
CA GLN A 519 -25.17 -22.22 -60.97
C GLN A 519 -26.26 -23.30 -61.01
N ALA A 520 -26.58 -23.92 -59.86
CA ALA A 520 -27.67 -24.88 -59.75
C ALA A 520 -29.07 -24.24 -59.90
N ARG A 521 -29.24 -22.96 -59.51
CA ARG A 521 -30.47 -22.18 -59.78
C ARG A 521 -30.58 -21.81 -61.26
N GLU A 522 -29.50 -21.33 -61.87
CA GLU A 522 -29.44 -20.99 -63.30
C GLU A 522 -29.72 -22.20 -64.19
N LEU A 523 -29.10 -23.35 -63.90
CA LEU A 523 -29.31 -24.59 -64.64
C LEU A 523 -30.75 -25.10 -64.53
N LYS A 524 -31.39 -25.00 -63.35
CA LYS A 524 -32.81 -25.37 -63.17
C LYS A 524 -33.76 -24.43 -63.91
N GLU A 525 -33.49 -23.13 -63.93
CA GLU A 525 -34.32 -22.19 -64.71
C GLU A 525 -34.10 -22.40 -66.22
N ARG A 526 -32.89 -22.75 -66.66
CA ARG A 526 -32.60 -23.13 -68.05
C ARG A 526 -33.32 -24.43 -68.45
N GLU A 527 -33.30 -25.46 -67.60
CA GLU A 527 -34.05 -26.71 -67.79
C GLU A 527 -35.55 -26.43 -67.90
N ARG A 528 -36.09 -25.64 -66.97
CA ARG A 528 -37.49 -25.16 -66.98
C ARG A 528 -37.83 -24.45 -68.29
N LEU A 529 -37.01 -23.49 -68.74
CA LEU A 529 -37.23 -22.77 -69.99
C LEU A 529 -37.17 -23.68 -71.23
N LEU A 530 -36.27 -24.67 -71.26
CA LEU A 530 -36.21 -25.70 -72.32
C LEU A 530 -37.46 -26.60 -72.33
N VAL A 531 -37.99 -26.94 -71.16
CA VAL A 531 -39.24 -27.72 -71.04
C VAL A 531 -40.45 -26.90 -71.50
N PHE A 532 -40.53 -25.61 -71.18
CA PHE A 532 -41.63 -24.71 -71.58
C PHE A 532 -41.57 -24.26 -73.05
N PHE A 533 -40.37 -24.04 -73.62
CA PHE A 533 -40.18 -23.44 -74.95
C PHE A 533 -39.26 -24.28 -75.87
N PRO A 534 -39.60 -25.55 -76.17
CA PRO A 534 -38.74 -26.46 -76.94
C PRO A 534 -38.43 -25.96 -78.36
N GLU A 535 -39.34 -25.23 -79.00
CA GLU A 535 -39.19 -24.77 -80.39
C GLU A 535 -38.32 -23.51 -80.51
N LEU A 536 -38.05 -22.79 -79.40
CA LEU A 536 -37.25 -21.57 -79.39
C LEU A 536 -35.77 -21.80 -79.01
N HIS A 537 -35.44 -23.00 -78.53
CA HIS A 537 -34.07 -23.38 -78.14
C HIS A 537 -33.72 -24.76 -78.70
N VAL A 538 -33.47 -24.78 -80.01
CA VAL A 538 -32.79 -25.87 -80.72
C VAL A 538 -31.29 -25.52 -80.76
N PRO A 539 -30.42 -26.17 -79.96
CA PRO A 539 -28.98 -25.95 -80.05
C PRO A 539 -28.47 -26.26 -81.47
N ILE A 540 -27.44 -25.56 -81.93
CA ILE A 540 -26.86 -25.80 -83.27
C ILE A 540 -26.18 -27.18 -83.33
N GLU A 541 -25.79 -27.71 -82.17
CA GLU A 541 -25.33 -29.08 -81.95
C GLU A 541 -26.45 -30.13 -82.06
N THR A 542 -27.74 -29.75 -82.08
CA THR A 542 -28.87 -30.69 -82.30
C THR A 542 -29.22 -30.87 -83.78
N GLN A 543 -28.19 -30.96 -84.61
CA GLN A 543 -28.24 -31.93 -85.69
C GLN A 543 -28.42 -33.31 -85.04
N PHE A 544 -29.35 -34.13 -85.53
CA PHE A 544 -29.61 -35.45 -84.95
C PHE A 544 -28.48 -36.43 -85.30
N GLU A 545 -27.38 -36.38 -84.54
CA GLU A 545 -26.44 -37.50 -84.41
C GLU A 545 -27.15 -38.65 -83.68
N SER A 546 -27.92 -39.44 -84.44
CA SER A 546 -28.42 -40.73 -83.97
C SER A 546 -27.24 -41.58 -83.52
N THR A 547 -27.37 -42.26 -82.38
CA THR A 547 -26.27 -43.06 -81.79
C THR A 547 -26.03 -44.39 -82.54
N GLY A 548 -26.43 -44.46 -83.82
CA GLY A 548 -26.47 -45.68 -84.64
C GLY A 548 -27.41 -46.77 -84.08
N SER A 549 -28.25 -46.43 -83.10
CA SER A 549 -28.92 -47.41 -82.24
C SER A 549 -30.28 -46.86 -81.78
N LEU A 550 -31.32 -47.20 -82.55
CA LEU A 550 -32.70 -46.73 -82.33
C LEU A 550 -33.19 -46.96 -80.89
N THR A 551 -32.82 -48.08 -80.26
CA THR A 551 -33.19 -48.38 -78.87
C THR A 551 -32.59 -47.39 -77.87
N LYS A 552 -31.32 -47.00 -78.03
CA LYS A 552 -30.67 -45.98 -77.19
C LYS A 552 -31.25 -44.59 -77.42
N ASP A 553 -31.58 -44.27 -78.67
CA ASP A 553 -32.17 -42.97 -79.00
C ASP A 553 -33.61 -42.86 -78.46
N MET A 554 -34.40 -43.94 -78.54
CA MET A 554 -35.71 -44.04 -77.87
C MET A 554 -35.60 -43.99 -76.34
N GLU A 555 -34.61 -44.65 -75.74
CA GLU A 555 -34.37 -44.62 -74.29
C GLU A 555 -34.06 -43.20 -73.80
N LYS A 556 -33.15 -42.48 -74.48
CA LYS A 556 -32.88 -41.05 -74.24
C LYS A 556 -34.15 -40.20 -74.33
N GLN A 557 -34.99 -40.45 -75.34
CA GLN A 557 -36.22 -39.67 -75.53
C GLN A 557 -37.31 -40.01 -74.49
N LEU A 558 -37.37 -41.25 -73.99
CA LEU A 558 -38.20 -41.62 -72.84
C LEU A 558 -37.71 -40.95 -71.55
N GLN A 559 -36.40 -40.88 -71.32
CA GLN A 559 -35.82 -40.15 -70.19
C GLN A 559 -36.17 -38.64 -70.25
N ALA A 560 -35.99 -38.00 -71.42
CA ALA A 560 -36.36 -36.60 -71.63
C ALA A 560 -37.86 -36.33 -71.43
N ASN A 561 -38.73 -37.24 -71.88
CA ASN A 561 -40.17 -37.15 -71.64
C ASN A 561 -40.52 -37.33 -70.16
N SER A 562 -39.85 -38.23 -69.44
CA SER A 562 -40.02 -38.43 -68.00
C SER A 562 -39.68 -37.16 -67.20
N ILE A 563 -38.55 -36.51 -67.54
CA ILE A 563 -38.14 -35.22 -66.95
C ILE A 563 -39.19 -34.14 -67.23
N ARG A 564 -39.63 -34.00 -68.50
CA ARG A 564 -40.70 -33.05 -68.88
C ARG A 564 -42.00 -33.28 -68.10
N ILE A 565 -42.41 -34.53 -67.90
CA ILE A 565 -43.60 -34.87 -67.10
C ILE A 565 -43.40 -34.42 -65.65
N SER A 566 -42.27 -34.74 -65.02
CA SER A 566 -41.99 -34.36 -63.63
C SER A 566 -42.00 -32.83 -63.41
N VAL A 567 -41.40 -32.06 -64.33
CA VAL A 567 -41.43 -30.59 -64.30
C VAL A 567 -42.85 -30.05 -64.46
N LEU A 568 -43.65 -30.63 -65.36
CA LEU A 568 -45.06 -30.25 -65.53
C LEU A 568 -45.92 -30.61 -64.31
N GLU A 569 -45.67 -31.74 -63.65
CA GLU A 569 -46.34 -32.11 -62.40
C GLU A 569 -46.00 -31.15 -61.25
N GLN A 570 -44.73 -30.76 -61.13
CA GLN A 570 -44.27 -29.79 -60.12
C GLN A 570 -44.92 -28.41 -60.32
N GLU A 571 -44.95 -27.88 -61.53
CA GLU A 571 -45.61 -26.60 -61.81
C GLU A 571 -47.15 -26.71 -61.68
N ASN A 572 -47.77 -27.84 -62.02
CA ASN A 572 -49.18 -28.08 -61.72
C ASN A 572 -49.46 -28.10 -60.21
N ALA A 573 -48.58 -28.67 -59.39
CA ALA A 573 -48.69 -28.59 -57.93
C ALA A 573 -48.53 -27.16 -57.40
N ARG A 574 -47.57 -26.40 -57.95
CA ARG A 574 -47.36 -24.97 -57.63
C ARG A 574 -48.57 -24.11 -58.00
N LEU A 575 -49.14 -24.32 -59.19
CA LEU A 575 -50.35 -23.62 -59.65
C LEU A 575 -51.56 -23.96 -58.78
N ARG A 576 -51.76 -25.22 -58.38
CA ARG A 576 -52.80 -25.62 -57.42
C ARG A 576 -52.62 -24.92 -56.07
N SER A 577 -51.39 -24.83 -55.56
CA SER A 577 -51.07 -24.11 -54.31
C SER A 577 -51.34 -22.60 -54.44
N ALA A 578 -50.94 -21.97 -55.55
CA ALA A 578 -51.21 -20.56 -55.81
C ALA A 578 -52.72 -20.28 -55.92
N LEU A 579 -53.46 -21.12 -56.65
CA LEU A 579 -54.91 -21.00 -56.81
C LEU A 579 -55.67 -21.23 -55.49
N ALA A 580 -55.19 -22.10 -54.61
CA ALA A 580 -55.72 -22.25 -53.25
C ALA A 580 -55.49 -20.98 -52.41
N LYS A 581 -54.29 -20.36 -52.49
CA LYS A 581 -54.00 -19.08 -51.81
C LYS A 581 -54.87 -17.93 -52.33
N VAL A 582 -55.09 -17.86 -53.65
CA VAL A 582 -55.98 -16.84 -54.26
C VAL A 582 -57.44 -17.03 -53.82
N LYS A 583 -57.94 -18.27 -53.74
CA LYS A 583 -59.28 -18.56 -53.18
C LYS A 583 -59.39 -18.10 -51.73
N ALA A 584 -58.44 -18.47 -50.88
CA ALA A 584 -58.44 -18.03 -49.48
C ALA A 584 -58.39 -16.50 -49.33
N ALA A 585 -57.62 -15.79 -50.16
CA ALA A 585 -57.56 -14.33 -50.16
C ALA A 585 -58.86 -13.66 -50.64
N ALA A 586 -59.59 -14.29 -51.57
CA ALA A 586 -60.90 -13.84 -52.02
C ALA A 586 -62.00 -14.11 -50.95
N GLU A 587 -61.99 -15.29 -50.33
CA GLU A 587 -62.89 -15.65 -49.21
C GLU A 587 -62.68 -14.74 -47.99
N GLN A 588 -61.46 -14.23 -47.78
CA GLN A 588 -61.12 -13.25 -46.75
C GLN A 588 -61.40 -11.78 -47.16
N GLY A 589 -61.93 -11.53 -48.36
CA GLY A 589 -62.31 -10.18 -48.82
C GLY A 589 -61.15 -9.22 -49.07
N VAL A 590 -59.91 -9.73 -49.19
CA VAL A 590 -58.70 -8.93 -49.43
C VAL A 590 -58.57 -8.54 -50.91
N LEU A 591 -59.22 -9.29 -51.80
CA LEU A 591 -59.33 -8.98 -53.22
C LEU A 591 -60.72 -8.40 -53.53
N LYS A 592 -60.74 -7.20 -54.13
CA LYS A 592 -61.92 -6.51 -54.66
C LYS A 592 -61.85 -6.42 -56.18
#